data_AF-A0AAU7RKB2-F1
#
_entry.id   AF-A0AAU7RKB2-F1
#
_cell.length_a   1.000
_cell.length_b   1.000
_cell.length_c   1.000
_cell.angle_alpha   90.00
_cell.angle_beta   90.00
_cell.angle_gamma   90.00
#
_symmetry.space_group_name_H-M   'P 1'
#
loop_
_entity.id
_entity.type
_entity.pdbx_description
1 polymer ?
#
loop_
_entity_poly.entity_id
_entity_poly.type
_entity_poly.pdbx_seq_one_letter_code
_entity_poly.pdbx_strand_id
1 'polypeptide(L)'
;MDAGFWVAVAAVVMSVVALIRGEILQRRGGPEAARRRAVENVAEALGAVVALVEHADTKMPPSSEISPVMQNFERECLRWEPMLPTGARHVRVSVRQAMAHFFGPPACGAIDPTAGEKPAHPFDRYWWDIGTTYLGHARNCLGAWLVDDRRKRQMRLLPYYLWRRDEDNAARIGYSQKPQVKSSDD
;
A
#
# COMPACT_ATOMS: atom_id res chain seq x y z
N MET A 1 -29.22 46.07 37.92
CA MET A 1 -28.84 44.92 37.07
C MET A 1 -27.40 44.59 37.39
N ASP A 2 -27.17 43.47 38.07
CA ASP A 2 -25.89 43.20 38.72
C ASP A 2 -24.83 42.65 37.76
N ALA A 3 -23.58 43.07 37.94
CA ALA A 3 -22.44 42.63 37.12
C ALA A 3 -22.29 41.11 37.08
N GLY A 4 -22.70 40.41 38.15
CA GLY A 4 -22.71 38.94 38.20
C GLY A 4 -23.62 38.27 37.17
N PHE A 5 -24.74 38.91 36.80
CA PHE A 5 -25.64 38.39 35.77
C PHE A 5 -24.96 38.42 34.39
N TRP A 6 -24.28 39.52 34.06
CA TRP A 6 -23.58 39.66 32.78
C TRP A 6 -22.37 38.73 32.65
N VAL A 7 -21.66 38.46 33.75
CA VAL A 7 -20.56 37.50 33.77
C VAL A 7 -21.07 36.07 33.57
N ALA A 8 -22.17 35.69 34.20
CA ALA A 8 -22.79 34.38 34.02
C ALA A 8 -23.26 34.16 32.57
N VAL A 9 -23.91 35.18 31.99
CA VAL A 9 -24.36 35.14 30.58
C VAL A 9 -23.16 35.02 29.63
N ALA A 10 -22.10 35.80 29.85
CA ALA A 10 -20.89 35.73 29.02
C ALA A 10 -20.19 34.36 29.12
N ALA A 11 -20.11 33.78 30.32
CA ALA A 11 -19.53 32.45 30.53
C ALA A 11 -20.34 31.34 29.82
N VAL A 12 -21.67 31.39 29.90
CA VAL A 12 -22.55 30.43 29.21
C VAL A 12 -22.40 30.56 27.70
N VAL A 13 -22.38 31.77 27.15
CA VAL A 13 -22.19 32.00 25.71
C VAL A 13 -20.81 31.50 25.26
N MET A 14 -19.76 31.77 26.02
CA MET A 14 -18.40 31.29 25.73
C MET A 14 -18.31 29.75 25.76
N SER A 15 -18.95 29.09 26.74
CA SER A 15 -19.01 27.63 26.81
C SER A 15 -19.78 27.02 25.65
N VAL A 16 -20.92 27.61 25.26
CA VAL A 16 -21.70 27.13 24.11
C VAL A 16 -20.94 27.31 22.80
N VAL A 17 -20.26 28.44 22.61
CA VAL A 17 -19.42 28.69 21.43
C VAL A 17 -18.21 27.75 21.40
N ALA A 18 -17.58 27.47 22.55
CA ALA A 18 -16.48 26.52 22.66
C ALA A 18 -16.94 25.08 22.36
N LEU A 19 -18.13 24.69 22.83
CA LEU A 19 -18.71 23.37 22.56
C LEU A 19 -19.02 23.21 21.06
N ILE A 20 -19.68 24.21 20.45
CA ILE A 20 -20.01 24.21 19.02
C ILE A 20 -18.73 24.23 18.17
N ARG A 21 -17.71 25.02 18.53
CA ARG A 21 -16.42 25.00 17.84
C ARG A 21 -15.70 23.66 18.00
N GLY A 22 -15.70 23.09 19.20
CA GLY A 22 -15.10 21.79 19.49
C GLY A 22 -15.76 20.66 18.69
N GLU A 23 -17.10 20.68 18.59
CA GLU A 23 -17.86 19.68 17.86
C GLU A 23 -17.73 19.85 16.32
N ILE A 24 -17.64 21.09 15.82
CA ILE A 24 -17.37 21.36 14.40
C ILE A 24 -15.93 20.99 14.03
N LEU A 25 -14.95 21.20 14.92
CA LEU A 25 -13.56 20.76 14.74
C LEU A 25 -13.42 19.23 14.80
N GLN A 26 -14.19 18.54 15.65
CA GLN A 26 -14.21 17.08 15.70
C GLN A 26 -14.93 16.43 14.51
N ARG A 27 -16.05 17.00 14.05
CA ARG A 27 -16.76 16.52 12.85
C ARG A 27 -16.01 16.81 11.55
N ARG A 28 -15.11 17.80 11.57
CA ARG A 28 -14.08 18.02 10.53
C ARG A 28 -12.78 17.33 10.94
N GLY A 29 -12.78 16.01 11.02
CA GLY A 29 -11.53 15.28 10.76
C GLY A 29 -10.99 15.80 9.43
N GLY A 30 -9.95 16.64 9.48
CA GLY A 30 -9.55 17.44 8.32
C GLY A 30 -9.16 16.56 7.13
N PRO A 31 -8.88 17.15 5.96
CA PRO A 31 -8.36 16.41 4.81
C PRO A 31 -7.18 15.47 5.17
N GLU A 32 -6.43 15.81 6.21
CA GLU A 32 -5.35 15.02 6.78
C GLU A 32 -5.82 13.75 7.52
N ALA A 33 -6.87 13.82 8.35
CA ALA A 33 -7.43 12.64 9.01
C ALA A 33 -8.02 11.65 7.98
N ALA A 34 -8.66 12.17 6.93
CA ALA A 34 -9.15 11.37 5.81
C ALA A 34 -8.00 10.71 5.03
N ARG A 35 -6.90 11.43 4.77
CA ARG A 35 -5.68 10.88 4.15
C ARG A 35 -5.03 9.80 5.02
N ARG A 36 -4.95 10.03 6.33
CA ARG A 36 -4.41 9.05 7.28
C ARG A 36 -5.22 7.77 7.26
N ARG A 37 -6.55 7.88 7.40
CA ARG A 37 -7.46 6.74 7.29
C ARG A 37 -7.32 6.03 5.93
N ALA A 38 -7.19 6.76 4.84
CA ALA A 38 -6.97 6.18 3.51
C ALA A 38 -5.69 5.34 3.46
N VAL A 39 -4.58 5.87 3.97
CA VAL A 39 -3.30 5.14 4.01
C VAL A 39 -3.35 3.95 4.96
N GLU A 40 -4.02 4.05 6.11
CA GLU A 40 -4.23 2.94 7.05
C GLU A 40 -4.97 1.77 6.39
N ASN A 41 -6.10 2.03 5.74
CA ASN A 41 -6.91 0.98 5.11
C ASN A 41 -6.16 0.32 3.94
N VAL A 42 -5.44 1.11 3.12
CA VAL A 42 -4.63 0.56 2.02
C VAL A 42 -3.42 -0.21 2.54
N ALA A 43 -2.77 0.24 3.61
CA ALA A 43 -1.65 -0.47 4.23
C ALA A 43 -2.09 -1.80 4.88
N GLU A 44 -3.27 -1.81 5.51
CA GLU A 44 -3.86 -3.03 6.07
C GLU A 44 -4.17 -4.05 4.97
N ALA A 45 -4.81 -3.60 3.88
CA ALA A 45 -5.09 -4.47 2.75
C ALA A 45 -3.82 -4.98 2.05
N LEU A 46 -2.77 -4.14 1.96
CA LEU A 46 -1.44 -4.56 1.51
C LEU A 46 -0.81 -5.58 2.46
N GLY A 47 -1.05 -5.46 3.76
CA GLY A 47 -0.60 -6.43 4.76
C GLY A 47 -1.12 -7.84 4.48
N ALA A 48 -2.40 -7.98 4.07
CA ALA A 48 -2.97 -9.25 3.66
C ALA A 48 -2.30 -9.82 2.39
N VAL A 49 -1.95 -8.95 1.44
CA VAL A 49 -1.20 -9.33 0.23
C VAL A 49 0.20 -9.84 0.58
N VAL A 50 0.91 -9.14 1.47
CA VAL A 50 2.25 -9.55 1.94
C VAL A 50 2.18 -10.90 2.66
N ALA A 51 1.21 -11.08 3.56
CA ALA A 51 1.04 -12.34 4.28
C ALA A 51 0.74 -13.52 3.34
N LEU A 52 -0.03 -13.29 2.27
CA LEU A 52 -0.27 -14.29 1.23
C LEU A 52 1.03 -14.71 0.54
N VAL A 53 1.89 -13.76 0.20
CA VAL A 53 3.18 -14.03 -0.46
C VAL A 53 4.13 -14.75 0.49
N GLU A 54 4.23 -14.33 1.75
CA GLU A 54 5.02 -15.01 2.78
C GLU A 54 4.57 -16.47 2.97
N HIS A 55 3.25 -16.73 2.98
CA HIS A 55 2.73 -18.09 3.03
C HIS A 55 3.09 -18.90 1.77
N ALA A 56 2.99 -18.26 0.62
CA ALA A 56 3.25 -18.86 -0.67
C ALA A 56 4.72 -19.29 -0.89
N ASP A 57 5.67 -18.74 -0.12
CA ASP A 57 7.08 -19.20 -0.09
C ASP A 57 7.21 -20.63 0.44
N THR A 58 6.30 -21.03 1.34
CA THR A 58 6.27 -22.38 1.93
C THR A 58 5.40 -23.32 1.10
N LYS A 59 4.22 -22.85 0.66
CA LYS A 59 3.26 -23.65 -0.10
C LYS A 59 2.44 -22.75 -1.01
N MET A 60 2.48 -23.02 -2.32
CA MET A 60 1.71 -22.24 -3.29
C MET A 60 0.20 -22.31 -2.98
N PRO A 61 -0.46 -21.15 -2.69
CA PRO A 61 -1.88 -21.10 -2.43
C PRO A 61 -2.68 -21.36 -3.71
N PRO A 62 -3.86 -21.98 -3.61
CA PRO A 62 -4.76 -22.13 -4.75
C PRO A 62 -5.30 -20.77 -5.21
N SER A 63 -5.73 -20.69 -6.47
CA SER A 63 -6.32 -19.48 -7.07
C SER A 63 -7.51 -18.93 -6.28
N SER A 64 -8.29 -19.81 -5.63
CA SER A 64 -9.41 -19.48 -4.75
C SER A 64 -9.01 -18.70 -3.49
N GLU A 65 -7.74 -18.73 -3.09
CA GLU A 65 -7.19 -17.95 -1.97
C GLU A 65 -6.52 -16.66 -2.46
N ILE A 66 -5.86 -16.71 -3.62
CA ILE A 66 -5.16 -15.55 -4.20
C ILE A 66 -6.14 -14.47 -4.65
N SER A 67 -7.18 -14.85 -5.41
CA SER A 67 -8.09 -13.88 -6.03
C SER A 67 -8.89 -13.05 -5.01
N PRO A 68 -9.45 -13.61 -3.93
CA PRO A 68 -10.16 -12.81 -2.92
C PRO A 68 -9.27 -11.78 -2.22
N VAL A 69 -8.01 -12.14 -1.92
CA VAL A 69 -7.04 -11.21 -1.31
C VAL A 69 -6.78 -10.03 -2.25
N MET A 70 -6.54 -10.32 -3.53
CA MET A 70 -6.33 -9.28 -4.53
C MET A 70 -7.58 -8.43 -4.78
N GLN A 71 -8.76 -9.02 -4.81
CA GLN A 71 -10.03 -8.29 -4.92
C GLN A 71 -10.25 -7.33 -3.74
N ASN A 72 -9.94 -7.77 -2.51
CA ASN A 72 -10.02 -6.91 -1.34
C ASN A 72 -9.05 -5.72 -1.43
N PHE A 73 -7.79 -5.99 -1.78
CA PHE A 73 -6.77 -4.94 -1.94
C PHE A 73 -7.14 -3.92 -3.01
N GLU A 74 -7.59 -4.38 -4.17
CA GLU A 74 -8.04 -3.55 -5.29
C GLU A 74 -9.23 -2.67 -4.91
N ARG A 75 -10.20 -3.25 -4.19
CA ARG A 75 -11.38 -2.55 -3.67
C ARG A 75 -11.00 -1.44 -2.71
N GLU A 76 -10.14 -1.71 -1.73
CA GLU A 76 -9.71 -0.68 -0.77
C GLU A 76 -8.89 0.40 -1.47
N CYS A 77 -8.01 0.04 -2.40
CA CYS A 77 -7.30 1.02 -3.21
C CYS A 77 -8.27 1.94 -3.98
N LEU A 78 -9.24 1.38 -4.71
CA LEU A 78 -10.24 2.14 -5.46
C LEU A 78 -11.06 3.07 -4.57
N ARG A 79 -11.50 2.56 -3.41
CA ARG A 79 -12.28 3.32 -2.42
C ARG A 79 -11.53 4.54 -1.91
N TRP A 80 -10.23 4.40 -1.68
CA TRP A 80 -9.41 5.41 -1.01
C TRP A 80 -8.48 6.21 -1.96
N GLU A 81 -8.38 5.82 -3.23
CA GLU A 81 -7.50 6.45 -4.26
C GLU A 81 -7.59 7.98 -4.31
N PRO A 82 -8.78 8.63 -4.26
CA PRO A 82 -8.87 10.09 -4.26
C PRO A 82 -8.22 10.76 -3.05
N MET A 83 -8.17 10.05 -1.92
CA MET A 83 -7.64 10.52 -0.65
C MET A 83 -6.18 10.09 -0.43
N LEU A 84 -5.61 9.25 -1.30
CA LEU A 84 -4.21 8.85 -1.17
C LEU A 84 -3.25 10.01 -1.49
N PRO A 85 -2.10 10.10 -0.80
CA PRO A 85 -1.00 10.97 -1.20
C PRO A 85 -0.64 10.75 -2.67
N THR A 86 -0.27 11.80 -3.40
CA THR A 86 0.01 11.72 -4.85
C THR A 86 0.99 10.60 -5.21
N GLY A 87 2.05 10.43 -4.41
CA GLY A 87 3.05 9.37 -4.63
C GLY A 87 2.58 7.95 -4.28
N ALA A 88 1.37 7.75 -3.75
CA ALA A 88 0.79 6.42 -3.49
C ALA A 88 -0.29 6.03 -4.52
N ARG A 89 -0.71 6.91 -5.41
CA ARG A 89 -1.85 6.64 -6.32
C ARG A 89 -1.64 5.46 -7.25
N HIS A 90 -0.40 5.13 -7.56
CA HIS A 90 -0.07 3.97 -8.39
C HIS A 90 0.08 2.66 -7.61
N VAL A 91 -0.08 2.66 -6.27
CA VAL A 91 0.14 1.47 -5.42
C VAL A 91 -0.71 0.30 -5.90
N ARG A 92 -1.96 0.57 -6.27
CA ARG A 92 -2.91 -0.41 -6.82
C ARG A 92 -2.32 -1.15 -8.02
N VAL A 93 -1.96 -0.39 -9.05
CA VAL A 93 -1.42 -0.93 -10.31
C VAL A 93 -0.08 -1.61 -10.07
N SER A 94 0.76 -1.04 -9.21
CA SER A 94 2.11 -1.54 -8.97
C SER A 94 2.10 -2.87 -8.21
N VAL A 95 1.27 -2.99 -7.17
CA VAL A 95 1.07 -4.24 -6.43
C VAL A 95 0.41 -5.28 -7.32
N ARG A 96 -0.58 -4.93 -8.14
CA ARG A 96 -1.16 -5.86 -9.13
C ARG A 96 -0.11 -6.40 -10.09
N GLN A 97 0.75 -5.54 -10.62
CA GLN A 97 1.83 -5.97 -11.50
C GLN A 97 2.76 -6.97 -10.80
N ALA A 98 3.22 -6.66 -9.58
CA ALA A 98 4.05 -7.57 -8.78
C ALA A 98 3.35 -8.93 -8.56
N MET A 99 2.07 -8.89 -8.16
CA MET A 99 1.29 -10.10 -7.88
C MET A 99 0.99 -10.92 -9.13
N ALA A 100 0.77 -10.27 -10.27
CA ALA A 100 0.63 -10.94 -11.56
C ALA A 100 1.94 -11.61 -12.00
N HIS A 101 3.10 -11.11 -11.59
CA HIS A 101 4.37 -11.81 -11.82
C HIS A 101 4.56 -13.04 -10.94
N PHE A 102 4.04 -13.05 -9.71
CA PHE A 102 4.06 -14.24 -8.85
C PHE A 102 3.05 -15.30 -9.28
N PHE A 103 1.80 -14.89 -9.35
CA PHE A 103 0.66 -15.80 -9.42
C PHE A 103 0.03 -15.81 -10.81
N GLY A 104 0.26 -14.79 -11.63
CA GLY A 104 -0.36 -14.70 -12.95
C GLY A 104 -1.84 -14.35 -12.88
N PRO A 105 -2.70 -15.03 -13.66
CA PRO A 105 -4.11 -14.67 -13.78
C PRO A 105 -4.86 -14.54 -12.44
N PRO A 106 -4.70 -15.42 -11.44
CA PRO A 106 -5.41 -15.27 -10.16
C PRO A 106 -5.21 -13.91 -9.48
N ALA A 107 -4.08 -13.25 -9.68
CA ALA A 107 -3.83 -11.92 -9.14
C ALA A 107 -4.65 -10.81 -9.82
N CYS A 108 -5.19 -11.07 -11.01
CA CYS A 108 -6.02 -10.17 -11.79
C CYS A 108 -7.53 -10.39 -11.55
N GLY A 109 -7.92 -11.17 -10.52
CA GLY A 109 -9.31 -11.51 -10.22
C GLY A 109 -10.25 -10.32 -9.95
N ALA A 110 -9.70 -9.12 -9.72
CA ALA A 110 -10.48 -7.88 -9.62
C ALA A 110 -10.82 -7.24 -10.97
N ILE A 111 -10.11 -7.62 -12.04
CA ILE A 111 -10.31 -7.11 -13.41
C ILE A 111 -11.04 -8.17 -14.25
N ASP A 112 -10.64 -9.43 -14.11
CA ASP A 112 -11.20 -10.56 -14.84
C ASP A 112 -11.77 -11.57 -13.82
N PRO A 113 -13.10 -11.68 -13.70
CA PRO A 113 -13.74 -12.64 -12.80
C PRO A 113 -13.35 -14.09 -13.08
N THR A 114 -13.01 -14.43 -14.32
CA THR A 114 -12.58 -15.79 -14.70
C THR A 114 -11.14 -16.10 -14.28
N ALA A 115 -10.40 -15.09 -13.81
CA ALA A 115 -8.98 -15.25 -13.52
C ALA A 115 -8.73 -16.13 -12.28
N GLY A 116 -9.69 -16.24 -11.37
CA GLY A 116 -9.63 -17.15 -10.22
C GLY A 116 -9.81 -18.63 -10.57
N GLU A 117 -10.27 -18.95 -11.77
CA GLU A 117 -10.41 -20.32 -12.28
C GLU A 117 -9.16 -20.79 -13.02
N LYS A 118 -8.29 -19.85 -13.40
CA LYS A 118 -7.05 -20.13 -14.13
C LYS A 118 -5.96 -20.57 -13.13
N PRO A 119 -5.05 -21.46 -13.54
CA PRO A 119 -3.96 -21.90 -12.68
C PRO A 119 -3.00 -20.74 -12.37
N ALA A 120 -2.39 -20.79 -11.19
CA ALA A 120 -1.29 -19.88 -10.86
C ALA A 120 -0.06 -20.19 -11.73
N HIS A 121 0.80 -19.19 -11.93
CA HIS A 121 2.08 -19.39 -12.60
C HIS A 121 2.97 -20.36 -11.80
N PRO A 122 3.83 -21.12 -12.49
CA PRO A 122 4.93 -21.82 -11.83
C PRO A 122 5.79 -20.85 -11.04
N PHE A 123 6.31 -21.30 -9.91
CA PHE A 123 7.22 -20.50 -9.10
C PHE A 123 8.47 -20.13 -9.91
N ASP A 124 8.80 -18.84 -9.92
CA ASP A 124 10.01 -18.28 -10.52
C ASP A 124 10.74 -17.45 -9.46
N ARG A 125 11.97 -17.84 -9.13
CA ARG A 125 12.75 -17.22 -8.06
C ARG A 125 13.06 -15.75 -8.32
N TYR A 126 13.33 -15.38 -9.57
CA TYR A 126 13.68 -14.01 -9.93
C TYR A 126 12.45 -13.11 -9.75
N TRP A 127 11.28 -13.53 -10.21
CA TRP A 127 10.04 -12.79 -9.98
C TRP A 127 9.69 -12.72 -8.51
N TRP A 128 9.95 -13.81 -7.77
CA TRP A 128 9.76 -13.88 -6.33
C TRP A 128 10.55 -12.82 -5.57
N ASP A 129 11.86 -12.75 -5.80
CA ASP A 129 12.76 -11.83 -5.09
C ASP A 129 12.44 -10.36 -5.44
N ILE A 130 12.17 -10.04 -6.71
CA ILE A 130 11.81 -8.66 -7.12
C ILE A 130 10.47 -8.23 -6.54
N GLY A 131 9.45 -9.08 -6.63
CA GLY A 131 8.13 -8.73 -6.13
C GLY A 131 8.11 -8.61 -4.61
N THR A 132 8.80 -9.49 -3.88
CA THR A 132 8.79 -9.50 -2.40
C THR A 132 9.49 -8.26 -1.86
N THR A 133 10.64 -7.91 -2.41
CA THR A 133 11.36 -6.67 -2.07
C THR A 133 10.51 -5.43 -2.37
N TYR A 134 9.80 -5.42 -3.50
CA TYR A 134 8.89 -4.33 -3.83
C TYR A 134 7.71 -4.20 -2.85
N LEU A 135 7.05 -5.31 -2.51
CA LEU A 135 5.93 -5.29 -1.56
C LEU A 135 6.40 -4.84 -0.17
N GLY A 136 7.59 -5.27 0.25
CA GLY A 136 8.25 -4.79 1.46
C GLY A 136 8.52 -3.27 1.41
N HIS A 137 9.05 -2.76 0.29
CA HIS A 137 9.24 -1.34 0.05
C HIS A 137 7.91 -0.57 0.16
N ALA A 138 6.85 -1.07 -0.49
CA ALA A 138 5.52 -0.44 -0.46
C ALA A 138 4.93 -0.36 0.95
N ARG A 139 4.99 -1.47 1.70
CA ARG A 139 4.55 -1.53 3.10
C ARG A 139 5.33 -0.55 3.97
N ASN A 140 6.65 -0.50 3.81
CA ASN A 140 7.52 0.41 4.56
C ASN A 140 7.24 1.88 4.23
N CYS A 141 7.04 2.24 2.97
CA CYS A 141 6.70 3.60 2.56
C CYS A 141 5.36 4.07 3.14
N LEU A 142 4.33 3.22 3.09
CA LEU A 142 3.02 3.54 3.66
C LEU A 142 3.10 3.65 5.19
N GLY A 143 3.76 2.70 5.86
CA GLY A 143 3.96 2.72 7.31
C GLY A 143 4.77 3.94 7.79
N ALA A 144 5.87 4.26 7.12
CA ALA A 144 6.68 5.44 7.44
C ALA A 144 5.89 6.74 7.28
N TRP A 145 5.02 6.83 6.27
CA TRP A 145 4.15 7.99 6.09
C TRP A 145 3.13 8.16 7.21
N LEU A 146 2.66 7.07 7.84
CA LEU A 146 1.74 7.13 8.98
C LEU A 146 2.39 7.59 10.28
N VAL A 147 3.67 7.24 10.49
CA VAL A 147 4.42 7.54 11.72
C VAL A 147 5.03 8.95 11.69
N ASP A 148 5.39 9.46 10.51
CA ASP A 148 6.06 10.76 10.39
C ASP A 148 5.06 11.92 10.49
N ASP A 149 5.17 12.69 11.58
CA ASP A 149 4.25 13.79 11.93
C ASP A 149 4.50 15.08 11.10
N ARG A 150 5.39 15.02 10.10
CA ARG A 150 5.66 16.16 9.21
C ARG A 150 4.56 16.29 8.16
N ARG A 151 3.56 17.13 8.48
CA ARG A 151 2.39 17.62 7.70
C ARG A 151 2.59 17.98 6.21
N LYS A 152 3.78 17.84 5.63
CA LYS A 152 4.13 18.21 4.25
C LYS A 152 4.97 17.16 3.48
N ARG A 153 5.25 15.96 4.03
CA ARG A 153 6.08 14.99 3.30
C ARG A 153 5.33 14.39 2.11
N GLN A 154 5.97 14.49 0.95
CA GLN A 154 5.56 13.77 -0.24
C GLN A 154 5.81 12.27 -0.02
N MET A 155 4.82 11.44 -0.37
CA MET A 155 4.99 9.99 -0.45
C MET A 155 6.03 9.68 -1.53
N ARG A 156 7.01 8.84 -1.18
CA ARG A 156 8.11 8.42 -2.07
C ARG A 156 8.03 6.92 -2.34
N LEU A 157 6.86 6.45 -2.75
CA LEU A 157 6.70 5.08 -3.23
C LEU A 157 7.11 5.05 -4.70
N LEU A 158 8.01 4.14 -5.06
CA LEU A 158 8.39 3.95 -6.46
C LEU A 158 7.33 3.09 -7.18
N PRO A 159 6.97 3.41 -8.43
CA PRO A 159 6.19 2.51 -9.27
C PRO A 159 6.94 1.19 -9.52
N TYR A 160 6.21 0.07 -9.55
CA TYR A 160 6.82 -1.26 -9.72
C TYR A 160 7.66 -1.39 -10.99
N TYR A 161 7.20 -0.83 -12.12
CA TYR A 161 7.96 -0.89 -13.37
C TYR A 161 9.33 -0.18 -13.30
N LEU A 162 9.46 0.86 -12.46
CA LEU A 162 10.75 1.51 -12.22
C LEU A 162 11.61 0.69 -11.27
N TRP A 163 11.01 0.14 -10.21
CA TRP A 163 11.68 -0.75 -9.27
C TRP A 163 12.31 -1.95 -9.99
N ARG A 164 11.52 -2.63 -10.80
CA ARG A 164 11.97 -3.73 -11.65
C ARG A 164 13.14 -3.31 -12.53
N ARG A 165 13.07 -2.16 -13.20
CA ARG A 165 14.15 -1.70 -14.08
C ARG A 165 15.47 -1.52 -13.32
N ASP A 166 15.40 -0.99 -12.10
CA ASP A 166 16.59 -0.75 -11.29
C ASP A 166 17.18 -2.08 -10.78
N GLU A 167 16.35 -3.04 -10.38
CA GLU A 167 16.75 -4.41 -10.05
C GLU A 167 17.31 -5.16 -11.28
N ASP A 168 16.71 -4.99 -12.45
CA ASP A 168 17.18 -5.58 -13.72
C ASP A 168 18.57 -5.07 -14.08
N ASN A 169 18.81 -3.76 -13.90
CA ASN A 169 20.11 -3.15 -14.13
C ASN A 169 21.14 -3.65 -13.10
N ALA A 170 20.78 -3.70 -11.82
CA ALA A 170 21.65 -4.20 -10.75
C ALA A 170 22.02 -5.67 -10.98
N ALA A 171 21.04 -6.51 -11.33
CA ALA A 171 21.25 -7.91 -11.69
C ALA A 171 22.18 -8.03 -12.90
N ARG A 172 21.94 -7.27 -13.97
CA ARG A 172 22.78 -7.31 -15.19
C ARG A 172 24.24 -6.95 -14.90
N ILE A 173 24.47 -5.95 -14.04
CA ILE A 173 25.82 -5.55 -13.60
C ILE A 173 26.45 -6.66 -12.75
N GLY A 174 25.72 -7.24 -11.80
CA GLY A 174 26.19 -8.32 -10.94
C GLY A 174 26.52 -9.63 -11.70
N TYR A 175 25.76 -9.95 -12.76
CA TYR A 175 26.06 -11.11 -13.62
C TYR A 175 27.23 -10.87 -14.58
N SER A 176 27.50 -9.63 -15.00
CA SER A 176 28.70 -9.28 -15.78
C SER A 176 30.00 -9.37 -15.00
N GLN A 177 29.94 -9.45 -13.66
CA GLN A 177 31.13 -9.54 -12.80
C GLN A 177 31.44 -10.96 -12.31
N LYS A 178 30.67 -11.99 -12.71
CA LYS A 178 31.07 -13.38 -12.40
C LYS A 178 32.28 -13.77 -13.27
N PRO A 179 33.37 -14.32 -12.67
CA PRO A 179 34.54 -14.72 -13.44
C PRO A 179 34.14 -15.79 -14.46
N GLN A 180 34.59 -15.64 -15.70
CA GLN A 180 34.48 -16.68 -16.72
C GLN A 180 35.02 -17.98 -16.12
N VAL A 181 34.15 -18.98 -16.04
CA VAL A 181 34.56 -20.35 -15.75
C VAL A 181 35.55 -20.72 -16.86
N LYS A 182 36.83 -20.84 -16.53
CA LYS A 182 37.82 -21.40 -17.45
C LYS A 182 37.32 -22.79 -17.82
N SER A 183 37.10 -23.03 -19.12
CA SER A 183 36.91 -24.38 -19.62
C SER A 183 38.19 -25.17 -19.31
N SER A 184 38.06 -26.13 -18.40
CA SER A 184 39.03 -27.20 -18.26
C SER A 184 38.78 -28.18 -19.40
N ASP A 185 39.38 -27.90 -20.55
CA ASP A 185 39.67 -28.92 -21.55
C ASP A 185 41.03 -29.52 -21.17
N ASP A 186 40.99 -30.76 -20.69
CA ASP A 186 42.09 -31.74 -20.71
C ASP A 186 41.58 -32.97 -21.48
#